data_AF-A0A944I7I8-F1
#
_entry.id   AF-A0A944I7I8-F1
#
_cell.length_a   1.000
_cell.length_b   1.000
_cell.length_c   1.000
_cell.angle_alpha   90.00
_cell.angle_beta   90.00
_cell.angle_gamma   90.00
#
_symmetry.space_group_name_H-M   'P 1'
#
loop_
_entity.id
_entity.type
_entity.pdbx_description
1 polymer ?
#
loop_
_entity_poly.entity_id
_entity_poly.type
_entity_poly.pdbx_seq_one_letter_code
_entity_poly.pdbx_strand_id
1 'polypeptide(L)'
;MPRTFHTPVPSGFKFSAATQKLVKKRDDLYHQLSEYKARNADCQPRRSGSVYHHDNPSYVVPAVNAAKRELAELEVQAIAAGKPLPDKDAHMAPVMARVAEYERMTPALRGAYEKASEDVEKAIWKDMPSLASQAMKESDKAQKEYQEAIGKAEAARDKMSGSIDRFLWAVSGTAIKAPMGPGWGGDLEEDATVWEMDGNDRITYECAKALGLITTYSGDLVELREFIAEDDTEEVATPFHSGSRSLGGAAYSANIDGFI
;
A
#
# COMPACT_ATOMS: atom_id res chain seq x y z
N MET A 1 14.88 19.84 -25.78
CA MET A 1 13.51 19.63 -25.27
C MET A 1 13.61 19.41 -23.77
N PRO A 2 12.90 20.17 -22.92
CA PRO A 2 12.82 19.87 -21.49
C PRO A 2 12.20 18.48 -21.33
N ARG A 3 12.88 17.60 -20.59
CA ARG A 3 12.39 16.26 -20.29
C ARG A 3 11.44 16.39 -19.12
N THR A 4 10.14 16.25 -19.38
CA THR A 4 9.12 16.20 -18.34
C THR A 4 9.34 15.00 -17.42
N PHE A 5 9.32 15.22 -16.10
CA PHE A 5 9.35 14.15 -15.11
C PHE A 5 7.98 13.45 -15.10
N HIS A 6 7.88 12.30 -15.78
CA HIS A 6 6.63 11.52 -15.85
C HIS A 6 6.35 10.72 -14.56
N THR A 7 7.40 10.45 -13.77
CA THR A 7 7.30 9.78 -12.48
C THR A 7 7.44 10.78 -11.34
N PRO A 8 6.64 10.65 -10.26
CA PRO A 8 6.80 11.47 -9.07
C PRO A 8 8.18 11.20 -8.46
N VAL A 9 8.79 12.24 -7.88
CA VAL A 9 10.07 12.11 -7.16
C VAL A 9 9.86 11.17 -5.97
N PRO A 10 10.67 10.09 -5.83
CA PRO A 10 10.58 9.19 -4.69
C PRO A 10 10.74 9.93 -3.35
N SER A 11 10.11 9.40 -2.29
CA SER A 11 10.27 9.94 -0.94
C SER A 11 11.71 9.76 -0.43
N GLY A 12 12.15 10.63 0.48
CA GLY A 12 13.48 10.55 1.13
C GLY A 12 14.57 11.42 0.48
N PHE A 13 14.40 11.87 -0.76
CA PHE A 13 15.35 12.79 -1.38
C PHE A 13 15.38 14.16 -0.71
N LYS A 14 16.60 14.64 -0.41
CA LYS A 14 16.82 15.97 0.18
C LYS A 14 17.38 16.91 -0.87
N PHE A 15 16.50 17.71 -1.47
CA PHE A 15 16.91 18.81 -2.35
C PHE A 15 17.77 19.83 -1.62
N SER A 16 18.60 20.56 -2.36
CA SER A 16 19.38 21.66 -1.79
C SER A 16 18.46 22.76 -1.24
N ALA A 17 18.94 23.52 -0.26
CA ALA A 17 18.18 24.63 0.32
C ALA A 17 17.77 25.68 -0.74
N ALA A 18 18.57 25.85 -1.80
CA ALA A 18 18.25 26.72 -2.92
C ALA A 18 17.05 26.21 -3.72
N THR A 19 17.05 24.91 -4.08
CA THR A 19 15.94 24.27 -4.78
C THR A 19 14.67 24.26 -3.94
N GLN A 20 14.76 23.99 -2.63
CA GLN A 20 13.62 24.04 -1.72
C GLN A 20 12.98 25.44 -1.66
N LYS A 21 13.79 26.51 -1.65
CA LYS A 21 13.28 27.89 -1.70
C LYS A 21 12.52 28.17 -3.01
N LEU A 22 12.99 27.64 -4.13
CA LEU A 22 12.32 27.78 -5.44
C LEU A 22 11.01 26.99 -5.48
N VAL A 23 11.00 25.77 -4.95
CA VAL A 23 9.79 24.94 -4.83
C VAL A 23 8.75 25.67 -3.98
N LYS A 24 9.13 26.17 -2.80
CA LYS A 24 8.23 26.96 -1.95
C LYS A 24 7.67 28.17 -2.68
N LYS A 25 8.52 28.93 -3.38
CA LYS A 25 8.07 30.11 -4.16
C LYS A 25 7.06 29.74 -5.25
N ARG A 26 7.28 28.64 -5.97
CA ARG A 26 6.33 28.13 -6.97
C ARG A 26 4.99 27.78 -6.32
N ASP A 27 5.03 27.10 -5.18
CA ASP A 27 3.83 26.65 -4.47
C ASP A 27 3.06 27.84 -3.89
N ASP A 28 3.75 28.82 -3.30
CA ASP A 28 3.16 30.08 -2.83
C ASP A 28 2.45 30.82 -3.99
N LEU A 29 3.06 30.88 -5.18
CA LEU A 29 2.44 31.49 -6.37
C LEU A 29 1.22 30.71 -6.88
N TYR A 30 1.27 29.38 -6.82
CA TYR A 30 0.12 28.53 -7.14
C TYR A 30 -1.04 28.77 -6.18
N HIS A 31 -0.76 28.82 -4.88
CA HIS A 31 -1.75 29.14 -3.85
C HIS A 31 -2.34 30.53 -4.05
N GLN A 32 -1.51 31.55 -4.28
CA GLN A 32 -1.97 32.91 -4.59
C GLN A 32 -2.90 32.94 -5.82
N LEU A 33 -2.54 32.26 -6.91
CA LEU A 33 -3.37 32.16 -8.11
C LEU A 33 -4.71 31.46 -7.83
N SER A 34 -4.67 30.35 -7.09
CA SER A 34 -5.85 29.56 -6.73
C SER A 34 -6.80 30.38 -5.85
N GLU A 35 -6.29 31.01 -4.79
CA GLU A 35 -7.05 31.86 -3.89
C GLU A 35 -7.64 33.08 -4.59
N TYR A 36 -6.87 33.72 -5.49
CA TYR A 36 -7.36 34.85 -6.27
C TYR A 36 -8.51 34.45 -7.18
N LYS A 37 -8.41 33.31 -7.86
CA LYS A 37 -9.50 32.76 -8.69
C LYS A 37 -10.72 32.39 -7.87
N ALA A 38 -10.53 31.77 -6.70
CA ALA A 38 -11.62 31.40 -5.82
C ALA A 38 -12.39 32.63 -5.31
N ARG A 39 -11.66 33.67 -4.86
CA ARG A 39 -12.27 34.92 -4.37
C ARG A 39 -12.99 35.73 -5.44
N ASN A 40 -12.61 35.58 -6.72
CA ASN A 40 -13.18 36.31 -7.85
C ASN A 40 -13.86 35.36 -8.85
N ALA A 41 -14.41 34.25 -8.37
CA ALA A 41 -15.04 33.23 -9.21
C ALA A 41 -16.29 33.74 -9.97
N ASP A 42 -16.89 34.83 -9.47
CA ASP A 42 -17.98 35.58 -10.10
C ASP A 42 -17.54 36.40 -11.31
N CYS A 43 -16.26 36.80 -11.37
CA CYS A 43 -15.66 37.54 -12.48
C CYS A 43 -15.19 36.63 -13.62
N GLN A 44 -15.11 35.31 -13.39
CA GLN A 44 -14.69 34.35 -14.40
C GLN A 44 -15.78 34.16 -15.48
N PRO A 45 -15.47 34.33 -16.77
CA PRO A 45 -16.41 34.03 -17.84
C PRO A 45 -16.82 32.55 -17.82
N ARG A 46 -18.13 32.30 -17.79
CA ARG A 46 -18.71 30.95 -17.84
C ARG A 46 -19.44 30.76 -19.15
N ARG A 47 -19.36 29.55 -19.69
CA ARG A 47 -20.15 29.16 -20.85
C ARG A 47 -21.62 29.17 -20.46
N SER A 48 -22.38 30.04 -21.11
CA SER A 48 -23.84 30.09 -21.10
C SER A 48 -24.31 29.36 -22.36
N GLY A 49 -24.79 28.14 -22.16
CA GLY A 49 -25.37 27.34 -23.22
C GLY A 49 -26.46 26.46 -22.64
N SER A 50 -27.65 26.53 -23.24
CA SER A 50 -28.60 25.42 -23.19
C SER A 50 -27.96 24.22 -23.88
N VAL A 51 -28.18 23.01 -23.36
CA VAL A 51 -27.73 21.74 -23.97
C VAL A 51 -28.22 21.61 -25.43
N TYR A 52 -29.23 22.39 -25.84
CA TYR A 52 -29.91 22.32 -27.13
C TYR A 52 -29.50 23.37 -28.17
N HIS A 53 -28.58 24.29 -27.87
CA HIS A 53 -28.09 25.29 -28.84
C HIS A 53 -26.58 25.15 -29.04
N HIS A 54 -26.19 24.29 -29.98
CA HIS A 54 -24.80 23.97 -30.29
C HIS A 54 -24.07 25.07 -31.10
N ASP A 55 -24.81 26.04 -31.65
CA ASP A 55 -24.27 26.87 -32.73
C ASP A 55 -23.50 28.11 -32.28
N ASN A 56 -23.57 28.54 -31.00
CA ASN A 56 -22.69 29.57 -30.45
C ASN A 56 -22.68 29.56 -28.91
N PRO A 57 -21.59 29.14 -28.23
CA PRO A 57 -21.47 29.31 -26.80
C PRO A 57 -21.36 30.81 -26.47
N SER A 58 -22.40 31.37 -25.83
CA SER A 58 -22.28 32.70 -25.24
C SER A 58 -21.45 32.59 -23.97
N TYR A 59 -20.46 33.47 -23.79
CA TYR A 59 -19.75 33.58 -22.52
C TYR A 59 -20.40 34.67 -21.69
N VAL A 60 -20.72 34.33 -20.45
CA VAL A 60 -21.37 35.22 -19.50
C VAL A 60 -20.47 35.38 -18.30
N VAL A 61 -20.26 36.62 -17.86
CA VAL A 61 -19.59 36.93 -16.60
C VAL A 61 -20.66 37.03 -15.50
N PRO A 62 -20.68 36.12 -14.52
CA PRO A 62 -21.70 36.10 -13.47
C PRO A 62 -21.87 37.44 -12.73
N ALA A 63 -20.77 38.11 -12.38
CA ALA A 63 -20.80 39.40 -11.68
C ALA A 63 -21.53 40.48 -12.50
N VAL A 64 -21.25 40.57 -13.80
CA VAL A 64 -21.91 41.51 -14.72
C VAL A 64 -23.40 41.20 -14.85
N ASN A 65 -23.77 39.92 -14.90
CA ASN A 65 -25.17 39.51 -14.97
C ASN A 65 -25.93 39.76 -13.68
N ALA A 66 -25.32 39.55 -12.52
CA ALA A 66 -25.92 39.88 -11.23
C ALA A 66 -26.18 41.39 -11.13
N ALA A 67 -25.19 42.22 -11.49
CA ALA A 67 -25.33 43.67 -11.49
C ALA A 67 -26.43 44.16 -12.46
N LYS A 68 -26.55 43.53 -13.65
CA LYS A 68 -27.66 43.84 -14.58
C LYS A 68 -29.03 43.52 -13.99
N ARG A 69 -29.16 42.42 -13.23
CA ARG A 69 -30.43 42.06 -12.56
C ARG A 69 -30.76 43.05 -11.44
N GLU A 70 -29.79 43.39 -10.62
CA GLU A 70 -29.94 44.38 -9.56
C GLU A 70 -30.33 45.75 -10.11
N LEU A 71 -29.67 46.20 -11.18
CA LEU A 71 -30.04 47.44 -11.86
C LEU A 71 -31.48 47.42 -12.37
N ALA A 72 -31.91 46.33 -13.00
CA ALA A 72 -33.28 46.19 -13.48
C ALA A 72 -34.32 46.24 -12.34
N GLU A 73 -34.01 45.63 -11.19
CA GLU A 73 -34.85 45.72 -9.99
C GLU A 73 -34.92 47.15 -9.44
N LEU A 74 -33.80 47.87 -9.41
CA LEU A 74 -33.74 49.28 -8.99
C LEU A 74 -34.50 50.20 -9.95
N GLU A 75 -34.43 49.95 -11.25
CA GLU A 75 -35.20 50.68 -12.26
C GLU A 75 -36.71 50.46 -12.09
N VAL A 76 -37.16 49.22 -11.87
CA VAL A 76 -38.57 48.92 -11.58
C VAL A 76 -39.05 49.63 -10.31
N GLN A 77 -38.23 49.65 -9.26
CA GLN A 77 -38.55 50.36 -8.02
C GLN A 77 -38.60 51.88 -8.21
N ALA A 78 -37.68 52.45 -8.99
CA ALA A 78 -37.65 53.87 -9.30
C ALA A 78 -38.90 54.30 -10.08
N ILE A 79 -39.31 53.50 -11.08
CA ILE A 79 -40.55 53.71 -11.85
C ILE A 79 -41.77 53.66 -10.93
N ALA A 80 -41.88 52.64 -10.08
CA ALA A 80 -42.99 52.49 -9.14
C ALA A 80 -43.08 53.64 -8.13
N ALA A 81 -41.93 54.22 -7.75
CA ALA A 81 -41.84 55.36 -6.83
C ALA A 81 -41.90 56.74 -7.51
N GLY A 82 -42.03 56.80 -8.84
CA GLY A 82 -42.00 58.06 -9.60
C GLY A 82 -40.66 58.81 -9.52
N LYS A 83 -39.56 58.10 -9.23
CA LYS A 83 -38.22 58.66 -9.12
C LYS A 83 -37.46 58.55 -10.45
N PRO A 84 -36.44 59.39 -10.68
CA PRO A 84 -35.55 59.21 -11.83
C PRO A 84 -34.86 57.85 -11.79
N LEU A 85 -34.57 57.31 -12.97
CA LEU A 85 -33.86 56.04 -13.11
C LEU A 85 -32.43 56.15 -12.54
N PRO A 86 -31.91 55.07 -11.92
CA PRO A 86 -30.52 55.03 -11.48
C PRO A 86 -29.55 55.17 -12.67
N ASP A 87 -28.42 55.84 -12.44
CA ASP A 87 -27.36 55.95 -13.44
C ASP A 87 -26.71 54.58 -13.67
N LYS A 88 -26.95 54.04 -14.86
CA LYS A 88 -26.43 52.75 -15.30
C LYS A 88 -24.90 52.69 -15.30
N ASP A 89 -24.24 53.74 -15.79
CA ASP A 89 -22.79 53.71 -15.94
C ASP A 89 -22.12 53.80 -14.57
N ALA A 90 -22.65 54.65 -13.68
CA ALA A 90 -22.21 54.72 -12.30
C ALA A 90 -22.41 53.38 -11.54
N HIS A 91 -23.54 52.70 -11.75
CA HIS A 91 -23.82 51.41 -11.11
C HIS A 91 -22.93 50.28 -11.64
N MET A 92 -22.67 50.23 -12.96
CA MET A 92 -21.89 49.17 -13.59
C MET A 92 -20.37 49.35 -13.46
N ALA A 93 -19.88 50.59 -13.33
CA ALA A 93 -18.46 50.92 -13.24
C ALA A 93 -17.64 50.08 -12.24
N PRO A 94 -18.05 49.91 -10.96
CA PRO A 94 -17.29 49.12 -10.00
C PRO A 94 -17.19 47.63 -10.38
N VAL A 95 -18.24 47.08 -10.98
CA VAL A 95 -18.27 45.67 -11.41
C VAL A 95 -17.36 45.46 -12.62
N MET A 96 -17.42 46.37 -13.60
CA MET A 96 -16.54 46.33 -14.77
C MET A 96 -15.07 46.50 -14.39
N ALA A 97 -14.77 47.36 -13.42
CA ALA A 97 -13.41 47.52 -12.90
C ALA A 97 -12.87 46.23 -12.27
N ARG A 98 -13.68 45.52 -11.47
CA ARG A 98 -13.30 44.22 -10.88
C ARG A 98 -13.04 43.15 -11.95
N VAL A 99 -13.89 43.09 -12.99
CA VAL A 99 -13.71 42.14 -14.10
C VAL A 99 -12.42 42.44 -14.88
N ALA A 100 -12.17 43.70 -15.21
CA ALA A 100 -10.94 44.12 -15.89
C ALA A 100 -9.69 43.81 -15.04
N GLU A 101 -9.77 43.99 -13.72
CA GLU A 101 -8.68 43.61 -12.82
C GLU A 101 -8.46 42.09 -12.84
N TYR A 102 -9.53 41.30 -12.77
CA TYR A 102 -9.46 39.84 -12.83
C TYR A 102 -8.80 39.35 -14.13
N GLU A 103 -9.19 39.93 -15.27
CA GLU A 103 -8.64 39.61 -16.60
C GLU A 103 -7.16 39.98 -16.72
N ARG A 104 -6.70 41.02 -16.00
CA ARG A 104 -5.29 41.42 -15.96
C ARG A 104 -4.45 40.60 -14.98
N MET A 105 -4.98 40.36 -13.78
CA MET A 105 -4.25 39.75 -12.67
C MET A 105 -4.08 38.24 -12.86
N THR A 106 -5.11 37.56 -13.35
CA THR A 106 -5.07 36.11 -13.58
C THR A 106 -3.94 35.65 -14.50
N PRO A 107 -3.73 36.24 -15.71
CA PRO A 107 -2.62 35.86 -16.57
C PRO A 107 -1.27 36.29 -15.99
N ALA A 108 -1.18 37.41 -15.26
CA ALA A 108 0.06 37.82 -14.62
C ALA A 108 0.52 36.83 -13.54
N LEU A 109 -0.40 36.40 -12.65
CA LEU A 109 -0.13 35.37 -11.64
C LEU A 109 0.19 34.01 -12.28
N ARG A 110 -0.52 33.65 -13.36
CA ARG A 110 -0.23 32.43 -14.13
C ARG A 110 1.19 32.46 -14.71
N GLY A 111 1.56 33.54 -15.39
CA GLY A 111 2.90 33.68 -15.98
C GLY A 111 4.00 33.67 -14.92
N ALA A 112 3.76 34.26 -13.73
CA ALA A 112 4.68 34.16 -12.61
C ALA A 112 4.86 32.73 -12.10
N TYR A 113 3.75 31.98 -11.99
CA TYR A 113 3.78 30.56 -11.62
C TYR A 113 4.49 29.69 -12.67
N GLU A 114 4.24 29.91 -13.95
CA GLU A 114 4.90 29.18 -15.06
C GLU A 114 6.42 29.42 -15.03
N LYS A 115 6.85 30.68 -14.90
CA LYS A 115 8.27 31.01 -14.76
C LYS A 115 8.91 30.38 -13.52
N ALA A 116 8.22 30.41 -12.38
CA ALA A 116 8.70 29.75 -11.16
C ALA A 116 8.80 28.23 -11.32
N SER A 117 7.90 27.62 -12.10
CA SER A 117 7.93 26.19 -12.41
C SER A 117 9.13 25.82 -13.28
N GLU A 118 9.46 26.63 -14.29
CA GLU A 118 10.68 26.45 -15.08
C GLU A 118 11.96 26.59 -14.24
N ASP A 119 11.99 27.55 -13.32
CA ASP A 119 13.13 27.76 -12.42
C ASP A 119 13.33 26.56 -11.47
N VAL A 120 12.23 25.98 -10.97
CA VAL A 120 12.26 24.74 -10.18
C VAL A 120 12.80 23.58 -11.02
N GLU A 121 12.32 23.40 -12.25
CA GLU A 121 12.80 22.32 -13.12
C GLU A 121 14.31 22.41 -13.33
N LYS A 122 14.82 23.62 -13.67
CA LYS A 122 16.26 23.86 -13.83
C LYS A 122 17.06 23.59 -12.55
N ALA A 123 16.51 23.93 -11.39
CA ALA A 123 17.17 23.70 -10.11
C ALA A 123 17.23 22.21 -9.74
N ILE A 124 16.14 21.47 -9.96
CA ILE A 124 16.10 20.01 -9.77
C ILE A 124 17.16 19.33 -10.64
N TRP A 125 17.28 19.71 -11.91
CA TRP A 125 18.31 19.16 -12.80
C TRP A 125 19.74 19.39 -12.29
N LYS A 126 19.99 20.52 -11.64
CA LYS A 126 21.30 20.81 -11.01
C LYS A 126 21.55 19.96 -9.77
N ASP A 127 20.51 19.63 -9.00
CA ASP A 127 20.61 18.81 -7.80
C ASP A 127 20.70 17.30 -8.11
N MET A 128 20.30 16.85 -9.30
CA MET A 128 20.25 15.42 -9.69
C MET A 128 21.52 14.61 -9.36
N PRO A 129 22.75 15.08 -9.65
CA PRO A 129 23.95 14.32 -9.30
C PRO A 129 24.12 14.13 -7.79
N SER A 130 23.74 15.14 -6.99
CA SER A 130 23.77 15.06 -5.53
C SER A 130 22.72 14.08 -5.01
N LEU A 131 21.53 14.08 -5.60
CA LEU A 131 20.46 13.15 -5.26
C LEU A 131 20.85 11.70 -5.59
N ALA A 132 21.44 11.46 -6.77
CA ALA A 132 21.96 10.15 -7.14
C ALA A 132 23.03 9.66 -6.13
N SER A 133 23.90 10.57 -5.69
CA SER A 133 24.91 10.26 -4.67
C SER A 133 24.30 9.94 -3.29
N GLN A 134 23.20 10.62 -2.92
CA GLN A 134 22.44 10.30 -1.72
C GLN A 134 21.84 8.89 -1.82
N ALA A 135 21.16 8.58 -2.93
CA ALA A 135 20.55 7.27 -3.16
C ALA A 135 21.59 6.15 -3.08
N MET A 136 22.76 6.30 -3.73
CA MET A 136 23.82 5.29 -3.67
C MET A 136 24.28 5.01 -2.22
N LYS A 137 24.45 6.05 -1.40
CA LYS A 137 24.86 5.89 0.00
C LYS A 137 23.78 5.22 0.85
N GLU A 138 22.53 5.59 0.64
CA GLU A 138 21.39 5.00 1.35
C GLU A 138 21.20 3.54 0.95
N SER A 139 21.36 3.20 -0.33
CA SER A 139 21.31 1.82 -0.81
C SER A 139 22.47 0.97 -0.27
N ASP A 140 23.71 1.48 -0.25
CA ASP A 140 24.85 0.75 0.34
C ASP A 140 24.64 0.47 1.83
N LYS A 141 24.11 1.46 2.57
CA LYS A 141 23.76 1.28 3.98
C LYS A 141 22.66 0.23 4.14
N ALA A 142 21.58 0.32 3.37
CA ALA A 142 20.46 -0.63 3.43
C ALA A 142 20.91 -2.06 3.07
N GLN A 143 21.81 -2.21 2.10
CA GLN A 143 22.38 -3.50 1.72
C GLN A 143 23.17 -4.12 2.87
N LYS A 144 23.98 -3.34 3.59
CA LYS A 144 24.74 -3.82 4.76
C LYS A 144 23.82 -4.24 5.90
N GLU A 145 22.83 -3.41 6.24
CA GLU A 145 21.83 -3.73 7.26
C GLU A 145 21.05 -5.02 6.91
N TYR A 146 20.70 -5.18 5.64
CA TYR A 146 20.05 -6.39 5.14
C TYR A 146 20.94 -7.63 5.27
N GLN A 147 22.22 -7.54 4.89
CA GLN A 147 23.18 -8.64 5.04
C GLN A 147 23.41 -9.02 6.52
N GLU A 148 23.50 -8.03 7.41
CA GLU A 148 23.61 -8.28 8.84
C GLU A 148 22.35 -8.97 9.40
N ALA A 149 21.17 -8.59 8.92
CA ALA A 149 19.92 -9.23 9.31
C ALA A 149 19.85 -10.68 8.85
N ILE A 150 20.29 -10.98 7.61
CA ILE A 150 20.41 -12.35 7.12
C ILE A 150 21.36 -13.15 8.00
N GLY A 151 22.57 -12.65 8.26
CA GLY A 151 23.54 -13.38 9.09
C GLY A 151 23.04 -13.65 10.51
N LYS A 152 22.28 -12.71 11.10
CA LYS A 152 21.61 -12.93 12.40
C LYS A 152 20.52 -13.98 12.31
N ALA A 153 19.73 -14.00 11.23
CA ALA A 153 18.70 -14.99 11.01
C ALA A 153 19.30 -16.40 10.82
N GLU A 154 20.36 -16.53 10.01
CA GLU A 154 21.11 -17.78 9.83
C GLU A 154 21.69 -18.29 11.15
N ALA A 155 22.37 -17.43 11.92
CA ALA A 155 22.91 -17.82 13.23
C ALA A 155 21.82 -18.24 14.24
N ALA A 156 20.65 -17.59 14.20
CA ALA A 156 19.50 -17.97 15.02
C ALA A 156 18.94 -19.34 14.60
N ARG A 157 18.87 -19.61 13.28
CA ARG A 157 18.45 -20.90 12.73
C ARG A 157 19.40 -22.02 13.14
N ASP A 158 20.71 -21.82 13.01
CA ASP A 158 21.72 -22.81 13.43
C ASP A 158 21.62 -23.13 14.92
N LYS A 159 21.42 -22.11 15.76
CA LYS A 159 21.24 -22.29 17.21
C LYS A 159 19.98 -23.08 17.53
N MET A 160 18.91 -22.85 16.76
CA MET A 160 17.64 -23.56 16.92
C MET A 160 17.78 -25.02 16.51
N SER A 161 18.30 -25.27 15.30
CA SER A 161 18.58 -26.61 14.78
C SER A 161 19.46 -27.41 15.76
N GLY A 162 20.56 -26.83 16.26
CA GLY A 162 21.40 -27.49 17.25
C GLY A 162 20.74 -27.72 18.61
N SER A 163 19.67 -26.99 18.96
CA SER A 163 18.88 -27.27 20.16
C SER A 163 17.90 -28.42 19.94
N ILE A 164 17.25 -28.46 18.77
CA ILE A 164 16.39 -29.56 18.34
C ILE A 164 17.19 -30.86 18.28
N ASP A 165 18.38 -30.84 17.69
CA ASP A 165 19.28 -32.00 17.62
C ASP A 165 19.64 -32.54 19.02
N ARG A 166 19.94 -31.65 19.97
CA ARG A 166 20.21 -32.05 21.36
C ARG A 166 19.00 -32.70 22.01
N PHE A 167 17.81 -32.14 21.78
CA PHE A 167 16.56 -32.72 22.27
C PHE A 167 16.32 -34.10 21.66
N LEU A 168 16.35 -34.22 20.32
CA LEU A 168 16.18 -35.48 19.59
C LEU A 168 17.19 -36.54 20.04
N TRP A 169 18.45 -36.17 20.21
CA TRP A 169 19.49 -37.07 20.71
C TRP A 169 19.16 -37.61 22.10
N ALA A 170 18.70 -36.72 23.00
CA ALA A 170 18.37 -37.07 24.38
C ALA A 170 17.14 -37.96 24.48
N VAL A 171 16.07 -37.65 23.75
CA VAL A 171 14.80 -38.38 23.84
C VAL A 171 14.81 -39.69 23.07
N SER A 172 15.58 -39.78 21.98
CA SER A 172 15.66 -41.02 21.18
C SER A 172 16.76 -41.98 21.63
N GLY A 173 17.54 -41.65 22.68
CA GLY A 173 18.67 -42.48 23.10
C GLY A 173 19.69 -42.71 21.98
N THR A 174 19.95 -41.69 21.16
CA THR A 174 20.79 -41.71 19.94
C THR A 174 20.21 -42.40 18.71
N ALA A 175 18.99 -42.95 18.78
CA ALA A 175 18.35 -43.64 17.65
C ALA A 175 17.94 -42.69 16.51
N ILE A 176 17.71 -41.42 16.82
CA ILE A 176 17.34 -40.37 15.86
C ILE A 176 18.45 -39.31 15.89
N LYS A 177 19.19 -39.16 14.79
CA LYS A 177 20.15 -38.08 14.56
C LYS A 177 19.61 -37.18 13.47
N ALA A 178 18.98 -36.08 13.89
CA ALA A 178 18.20 -35.19 13.03
C ALA A 178 17.06 -35.95 12.29
N PRO A 179 15.99 -35.28 11.85
CA PRO A 179 15.04 -35.93 10.95
C PRO A 179 15.82 -36.42 9.71
N MET A 180 15.73 -37.72 9.40
CA MET A 180 16.03 -38.18 8.04
C MET A 180 15.12 -37.37 7.14
N GLY A 181 15.74 -36.55 6.28
CA GLY A 181 15.10 -35.43 5.62
C GLY A 181 13.87 -35.72 4.74
N PRO A 182 13.45 -34.71 3.97
CA PRO A 182 12.11 -34.55 3.42
C PRO A 182 11.68 -35.71 2.50
N GLY A 183 10.50 -36.27 2.78
CA GLY A 183 9.92 -37.39 2.03
C GLY A 183 8.40 -37.33 1.80
N TRP A 184 7.71 -36.31 2.32
CA TRP A 184 6.32 -35.99 1.94
C TRP A 184 6.18 -34.51 1.58
N GLY A 185 6.94 -34.08 0.56
CA GLY A 185 6.56 -32.96 -0.31
C GLY A 185 6.98 -31.55 0.11
N GLY A 186 8.07 -31.07 -0.48
CA GLY A 186 8.17 -29.71 -1.03
C GLY A 186 8.55 -28.58 -0.08
N ASP A 187 9.72 -28.01 -0.35
CA ASP A 187 10.11 -26.63 -0.04
C ASP A 187 10.24 -26.21 1.44
N LEU A 188 11.49 -26.23 1.93
CA LEU A 188 12.06 -25.26 2.88
C LEU A 188 11.11 -24.67 3.95
N GLU A 189 10.45 -25.51 4.75
CA GLU A 189 10.10 -25.12 6.11
C GLU A 189 11.22 -25.60 7.04
N GLU A 190 11.96 -24.62 7.54
CA GLU A 190 13.08 -24.79 8.45
C GLU A 190 12.64 -25.60 9.67
N ASP A 191 13.42 -26.58 10.12
CA ASP A 191 13.16 -27.33 11.37
C ASP A 191 12.89 -26.39 12.58
N ALA A 192 13.44 -25.17 12.53
CA ALA A 192 13.22 -24.08 13.47
C ALA A 192 11.78 -23.52 13.51
N THR A 193 11.01 -23.61 12.43
CA THR A 193 9.62 -23.10 12.36
C THR A 193 8.60 -24.10 12.90
N VAL A 194 9.00 -25.37 13.08
CA VAL A 194 8.10 -26.43 13.53
C VAL A 194 8.18 -26.67 15.04
N TRP A 195 9.21 -26.14 15.70
CA TRP A 195 9.35 -26.25 17.15
C TRP A 195 8.30 -25.40 17.86
N GLU A 196 7.33 -26.08 18.46
CA GLU A 196 6.30 -25.47 19.28
C GLU A 196 6.18 -26.26 20.58
N MET A 197 6.08 -25.51 21.69
CA MET A 197 5.85 -26.07 23.02
C MET A 197 4.49 -25.59 23.53
N ASP A 198 3.82 -26.47 24.28
CA ASP A 198 2.66 -26.09 25.08
C ASP A 198 3.09 -25.30 26.32
N GLY A 199 2.12 -24.78 27.08
CA GLY A 199 2.38 -24.07 28.33
C GLY A 199 2.86 -24.95 29.49
N ASN A 200 3.06 -26.26 29.28
CA ASN A 200 3.43 -27.26 30.28
C ASN A 200 4.80 -27.91 30.00
N ASP A 201 5.66 -27.21 29.26
CA ASP A 201 7.01 -27.66 28.89
C ASP A 201 7.05 -28.93 28.00
N ARG A 202 5.97 -29.22 27.27
CA ARG A 202 5.90 -30.34 26.30
C ARG A 202 5.90 -29.81 24.87
N ILE A 203 6.43 -30.58 23.92
CA ILE A 203 6.27 -30.23 22.50
C ILE A 203 4.86 -30.59 22.03
N THR A 204 4.30 -29.81 21.11
CA THR A 204 2.98 -30.11 20.55
C THR A 204 3.01 -31.41 19.75
N TYR A 205 1.84 -32.04 19.57
CA TYR A 205 1.73 -33.27 18.79
C TYR A 205 2.21 -33.10 17.34
N GLU A 206 1.85 -32.00 16.69
CA GLU A 206 2.31 -31.67 15.33
C GLU A 206 3.82 -31.45 15.26
N CYS A 207 4.41 -30.78 16.27
CA CYS A 207 5.86 -30.66 16.41
C CYS A 207 6.53 -32.03 16.52
N ALA A 208 6.01 -32.92 17.36
CA ALA A 208 6.55 -34.28 17.54
C ALA A 208 6.47 -35.14 16.26
N LYS A 209 5.37 -35.02 15.52
CA LYS A 209 5.17 -35.70 14.23
C LYS A 209 6.11 -35.19 13.16
N ALA A 210 6.26 -33.88 13.03
CA ALA A 210 7.18 -33.28 12.06
C ALA A 210 8.65 -33.59 12.37
N LEU A 211 9.00 -33.72 13.65
CA LEU A 211 10.32 -34.15 14.10
C LEU A 211 10.56 -35.67 13.94
N GLY A 212 9.57 -36.44 13.49
CA GLY A 212 9.69 -37.89 13.27
C GLY A 212 9.71 -38.73 14.56
N LEU A 213 9.33 -38.15 15.70
CA LEU A 213 9.21 -38.86 16.97
C LEU A 213 7.95 -39.73 17.02
N ILE A 214 6.93 -39.36 16.24
CA ILE A 214 5.71 -40.13 16.03
C ILE A 214 5.71 -40.59 14.58
N THR A 215 5.72 -41.90 14.35
CA THR A 215 5.61 -42.47 12.99
C THR A 215 4.45 -43.46 12.92
N THR A 216 3.85 -43.58 11.74
CA THR A 216 2.77 -44.55 11.47
C THR A 216 3.20 -46.02 11.63
N TYR A 217 4.50 -46.30 11.74
CA TYR A 217 5.06 -47.67 11.76
C TYR A 217 5.63 -48.08 13.11
N SER A 218 6.04 -47.13 13.96
CA SER A 218 6.58 -47.42 15.29
C SER A 218 5.54 -47.43 16.41
N GLY A 219 4.32 -46.93 16.15
CA GLY A 219 3.41 -46.50 17.21
C GLY A 219 4.03 -45.36 18.03
N ASP A 220 3.27 -44.77 18.95
CA ASP A 220 3.86 -43.92 19.99
C ASP A 220 4.99 -44.71 20.64
N LEU A 221 6.23 -44.23 20.56
CA LEU A 221 7.24 -44.69 21.49
C LEU A 221 6.71 -44.33 22.87
N VAL A 222 6.21 -45.32 23.62
CA VAL A 222 5.56 -45.14 24.93
C VAL A 222 6.45 -44.33 25.89
N GLU A 223 7.76 -44.39 25.68
CA GLU A 223 8.81 -43.68 26.40
C GLU A 223 8.88 -42.16 26.11
N LEU A 224 8.19 -41.65 25.07
CA LEU A 224 8.21 -40.25 24.67
C LEU A 224 6.95 -39.46 25.09
N ARG A 225 5.92 -40.14 25.61
CA ARG A 225 4.62 -39.51 25.97
C ARG A 225 4.73 -38.43 27.04
N GLU A 226 5.74 -38.48 27.90
CA GLU A 226 5.94 -37.46 28.94
C GLU A 226 6.40 -36.10 28.37
N PHE A 227 6.94 -36.10 27.15
CA PHE A 227 7.49 -34.93 26.47
C PHE A 227 6.58 -34.37 25.36
N ILE A 228 5.54 -35.10 24.97
CA ILE A 228 4.62 -34.73 23.88
C ILE A 228 3.26 -34.38 24.50
N ALA A 229 2.67 -33.26 24.11
CA ALA A 229 1.32 -32.88 24.52
C ALA A 229 0.29 -33.89 24.00
N GLU A 230 -0.82 -34.07 24.74
CA GLU A 230 -1.91 -34.92 24.28
C GLU A 230 -2.52 -34.36 22.98
N ASP A 231 -2.95 -35.25 22.09
CA ASP A 231 -3.58 -34.85 20.83
C ASP A 231 -5.00 -34.32 21.13
N ASP A 232 -5.14 -32.99 21.13
CA ASP A 232 -6.44 -32.32 21.29
C ASP A 232 -7.30 -32.41 20.02
N THR A 233 -6.82 -33.04 18.92
CA THR A 233 -7.68 -33.29 17.76
C THR A 233 -8.68 -34.39 18.10
N GLU A 234 -9.93 -33.99 18.34
CA GLU A 234 -11.06 -34.86 18.60
C GLU A 234 -11.07 -36.08 17.65
N GLU A 235 -10.80 -37.24 18.23
CA GLU A 235 -11.00 -38.53 17.63
C GLU A 235 -12.49 -38.66 17.26
N VAL A 236 -12.82 -38.49 15.97
CA VAL A 236 -14.12 -38.93 15.44
C VAL A 236 -14.14 -40.45 15.56
N ALA A 237 -14.62 -40.92 16.70
CA ALA A 237 -14.81 -42.32 17.02
C ALA A 237 -15.69 -42.96 15.94
N THR A 238 -15.09 -43.70 15.01
CA THR A 238 -15.84 -44.71 14.26
C THR A 238 -15.97 -45.94 15.17
N PRO A 239 -17.18 -46.33 15.59
CA PRO A 239 -17.35 -47.44 16.52
C PRO A 239 -17.05 -48.76 15.81
N PHE A 240 -16.01 -49.44 16.31
CA PHE A 240 -15.68 -50.81 15.99
C PHE A 240 -16.87 -51.72 16.38
N HIS A 241 -17.65 -52.19 15.42
CA HIS A 241 -18.71 -53.16 15.65
C HIS A 241 -18.10 -54.55 15.89
N SER A 242 -18.12 -55.01 17.14
CA SER A 242 -17.89 -56.40 17.51
C SER A 242 -19.05 -57.28 17.03
N GLY A 243 -18.86 -57.95 15.90
CA GLY A 243 -19.78 -58.97 15.39
C GLY A 243 -19.12 -60.34 15.38
N SER A 244 -19.33 -61.13 16.41
CA SER A 244 -18.99 -62.55 16.43
C SER A 244 -19.95 -63.34 15.52
N ARG A 245 -19.41 -64.03 14.51
CA ARG A 245 -19.99 -65.27 13.97
C ARG A 245 -18.88 -66.19 13.51
N SER A 246 -18.73 -67.30 14.24
CA SER A 246 -18.10 -68.51 13.74
C SER A 246 -18.96 -69.09 12.60
N LEU A 247 -18.31 -69.72 11.63
CA LEU A 247 -18.56 -71.08 11.15
C LEU A 247 -17.84 -71.32 9.82
N GLY A 248 -17.04 -72.37 9.79
CA GLY A 248 -17.07 -73.32 8.68
C GLY A 248 -16.03 -73.17 7.58
N GLY A 249 -15.09 -74.11 7.57
CA GLY A 249 -14.99 -74.98 6.40
C GLY A 249 -13.90 -74.67 5.38
N ALA A 250 -12.88 -75.53 5.44
CA ALA A 250 -12.32 -76.24 4.30
C ALA A 250 -11.43 -75.50 3.28
N ALA A 251 -10.20 -76.03 3.20
CA ALA A 251 -9.64 -76.66 2.00
C ALA A 251 -8.94 -75.80 0.94
N TYR A 252 -7.68 -76.19 0.70
CA TYR A 252 -6.96 -76.21 -0.59
C TYR A 252 -6.63 -74.82 -1.19
N SER A 253 -5.53 -74.57 -1.90
CA SER A 253 -4.36 -75.34 -2.35
C SER A 253 -3.39 -74.34 -2.98
N ALA A 254 -2.14 -74.79 -3.16
CA ALA A 254 -1.05 -74.12 -3.84
C ALA A 254 -1.35 -73.54 -5.24
N ASN A 255 -0.56 -72.53 -5.61
CA ASN A 255 0.13 -72.31 -6.90
C ASN A 255 0.98 -71.02 -6.71
N ILE A 256 2.31 -71.00 -6.74
CA ILE A 256 3.29 -71.38 -7.78
C ILE A 256 3.09 -70.61 -9.11
N ASP A 257 4.12 -69.80 -9.40
CA ASP A 257 4.67 -69.31 -10.68
C ASP A 257 4.00 -68.21 -11.53
N GLY A 258 4.90 -67.37 -12.09
CA GLY A 258 4.73 -66.57 -13.31
C GLY A 258 5.17 -65.11 -13.12
N PHE A 259 6.45 -64.73 -13.30
CA PHE A 259 7.02 -64.27 -14.58
C PHE A 259 6.07 -63.38 -15.41
N ILE A 260 6.33 -62.06 -15.44
CA ILE A 260 7.00 -61.29 -16.51
C ILE A 260 7.59 -60.02 -15.86
#